data_AF-A0AAE0CGX4-F1
#
_entry.id   AF-A0AAE0CGX4-F1
#
_cell.length_a   1.000
_cell.length_b   1.000
_cell.length_c   1.000
_cell.angle_alpha   90.00
_cell.angle_beta   90.00
_cell.angle_gamma   90.00
#
_symmetry.space_group_name_H-M   'P 1'
#
loop_
_entity.id
_entity.type
_entity.pdbx_description
1 polymer ?
#
loop_
_entity_poly.entity_id
_entity_poly.type
_entity_poly.pdbx_seq_one_letter_code
_entity_poly.pdbx_strand_id
1 'polypeptide(L)'
;MVMESAIFELSTTEVGDGGIVDVGIDDVRGRLKNGFSVDCDDYGVTFIEASVASDMSELIKQPKIELLEKLRPYNEEEMLNAQVNLAVQVNHFDRGGVAIYVSFRHAIADACAGAHFVRNWSKVANCGGPLIDIKDVIFDCNSIFPSQDVSRALLKRNRELVNDQNELITKWFVFNNSKIAALQEKIGDRPTRFEALLALMWGAMIDANINESNNNIPTPTTQFGALIPVNLRRKLDPALSEQCIGNAITIGMTGWPTKELRADYNKIVFKVRELMGMVDEYVKNGFPNGWKNCIINEAAIDRNNTCAMKIFTFSSICRMPFYETDFGWGKPLWVSLAGQGSNNFFVPIDTSDGKGIQVMVTLSEEDMAKFEQDPGILAYASSSD
;
A
#
# COMPACT_ATOMS: atom_id res chain seq x y z
N MET A 1 5.77 9.03 5.83
CA MET A 1 5.20 9.16 4.45
C MET A 1 5.21 7.75 3.91
N VAL A 2 4.07 7.10 3.62
CA VAL A 2 4.11 5.64 3.39
C VAL A 2 5.11 5.30 2.28
N MET A 3 6.13 4.52 2.62
CA MET A 3 7.06 3.91 1.67
C MET A 3 6.65 2.46 1.50
N GLU A 4 6.37 2.05 0.27
CA GLU A 4 5.98 0.69 -0.04
C GLU A 4 7.25 -0.13 -0.33
N SER A 5 7.61 -1.03 0.60
CA SER A 5 8.82 -1.85 0.53
C SER A 5 8.55 -3.34 0.26
N ALA A 6 9.47 -3.99 -0.46
CA ALA A 6 9.33 -5.35 -0.98
C ALA A 6 10.66 -6.14 -0.86
N ILE A 7 10.68 -7.47 -1.06
CA ILE A 7 11.76 -8.38 -0.58
C ILE A 7 12.36 -9.25 -1.71
N PHE A 8 13.22 -8.68 -2.60
CA PHE A 8 13.65 -9.32 -3.87
C PHE A 8 15.09 -8.92 -4.36
N GLU A 9 15.82 -9.81 -5.07
CA GLU A 9 17.31 -9.85 -5.28
C GLU A 9 17.87 -9.19 -6.57
N LEU A 10 19.22 -9.17 -6.71
CA LEU A 10 20.15 -8.99 -7.88
C LEU A 10 19.54 -9.12 -9.31
N SER A 11 20.08 -8.69 -10.47
CA SER A 11 21.31 -8.03 -11.02
C SER A 11 21.03 -7.70 -12.53
N THR A 12 21.79 -7.05 -13.44
CA THR A 12 22.92 -6.07 -13.62
C THR A 12 22.88 -5.68 -15.15
N THR A 13 23.73 -4.89 -15.87
CA THR A 13 24.99 -4.10 -15.72
C THR A 13 25.09 -3.08 -16.91
N GLU A 14 25.86 -1.99 -16.78
CA GLU A 14 26.49 -1.07 -17.80
C GLU A 14 25.74 -0.53 -19.05
N VAL A 15 25.96 0.68 -19.63
CA VAL A 15 26.26 2.09 -19.23
C VAL A 15 25.95 2.98 -20.48
N GLY A 16 25.43 4.22 -20.37
CA GLY A 16 25.55 5.21 -21.48
C GLY A 16 24.66 6.47 -21.53
N ASP A 17 25.08 7.56 -20.87
CA ASP A 17 24.85 9.00 -21.19
C ASP A 17 23.43 9.53 -21.57
N GLY A 18 22.54 9.62 -20.58
CA GLY A 18 22.03 10.91 -20.04
C GLY A 18 21.09 11.85 -20.84
N GLY A 19 19.86 12.06 -20.33
CA GLY A 19 19.13 13.34 -20.50
C GLY A 19 17.61 13.36 -20.27
N ILE A 20 17.15 14.19 -19.31
CA ILE A 20 15.74 14.62 -19.07
C ILE A 20 14.84 13.52 -18.44
N VAL A 21 13.80 13.94 -17.69
CA VAL A 21 12.80 13.05 -17.03
C VAL A 21 12.00 12.23 -18.05
N ASP A 22 12.57 11.09 -18.39
CA ASP A 22 11.91 9.89 -18.89
C ASP A 22 11.89 8.89 -17.73
N VAL A 23 10.75 8.30 -17.37
CA VAL A 23 10.64 7.45 -16.15
C VAL A 23 11.20 6.04 -16.38
N GLY A 24 12.34 5.98 -17.05
CA GLY A 24 13.11 4.78 -17.38
C GLY A 24 13.77 4.15 -16.15
N ILE A 25 14.64 3.17 -16.40
CA ILE A 25 15.52 2.63 -15.36
C ILE A 25 16.46 3.72 -14.79
N ASP A 26 16.69 4.79 -15.54
CA ASP A 26 17.59 5.90 -15.19
C ASP A 26 16.92 6.91 -14.24
N ASP A 27 15.60 6.98 -14.23
CA ASP A 27 14.82 7.72 -13.21
C ASP A 27 14.88 7.02 -11.84
N VAL A 28 14.98 5.68 -11.84
CA VAL A 28 15.22 4.86 -10.64
C VAL A 28 16.65 5.06 -10.10
N ARG A 29 17.61 5.35 -10.99
CA ARG A 29 19.02 5.66 -10.66
C ARG A 29 19.25 7.12 -10.28
N GLY A 30 18.43 8.04 -10.78
CA GLY A 30 18.55 9.49 -10.60
C GLY A 30 18.19 9.99 -9.19
N ARG A 31 18.06 11.32 -9.06
CA ARG A 31 17.80 12.00 -7.77
C ARG A 31 16.57 12.90 -7.83
N LEU A 32 15.66 12.77 -6.86
CA LEU A 32 14.41 13.57 -6.82
C LEU A 32 14.70 15.05 -6.51
N LYS A 33 14.69 15.88 -7.55
CA LYS A 33 14.86 17.34 -7.51
C LYS A 33 13.54 18.04 -7.14
N ASN A 34 13.60 18.95 -6.17
CA ASN A 34 12.49 19.82 -5.73
C ASN A 34 11.17 19.11 -5.30
N GLY A 35 11.12 17.77 -5.27
CA GLY A 35 9.91 16.99 -5.03
C GLY A 35 8.96 16.84 -6.23
N PHE A 36 9.37 17.27 -7.44
CA PHE A 36 8.49 17.31 -8.63
C PHE A 36 9.11 16.78 -9.93
N SER A 37 10.42 16.55 -9.96
CA SER A 37 11.16 16.11 -11.14
C SER A 37 12.36 15.27 -10.67
N VAL A 38 12.84 14.36 -11.50
CA VAL A 38 14.10 13.64 -11.25
C VAL A 38 15.22 14.31 -12.04
N ASP A 39 16.41 14.42 -11.45
CA ASP A 39 17.64 14.60 -12.21
C ASP A 39 18.13 13.19 -12.58
N CYS A 40 17.99 12.79 -13.84
CA CYS A 40 18.39 11.49 -14.38
C CYS A 40 19.92 11.50 -14.60
N ASP A 41 20.67 11.55 -13.49
CA ASP A 41 22.11 11.79 -13.43
C ASP A 41 22.96 10.51 -13.32
N ASP A 42 22.32 9.33 -13.44
CA ASP A 42 22.92 8.00 -13.31
C ASP A 42 23.75 7.78 -12.03
N TYR A 43 23.51 8.58 -10.97
CA TYR A 43 24.17 8.44 -9.65
C TYR A 43 24.00 7.02 -9.09
N GLY A 44 22.89 6.36 -9.42
CA GLY A 44 22.65 4.95 -9.17
C GLY A 44 21.80 4.68 -7.94
N VAL A 45 21.47 3.40 -7.77
CA VAL A 45 20.67 2.89 -6.65
C VAL A 45 21.57 2.50 -5.48
N THR A 46 21.06 2.55 -4.25
CA THR A 46 21.79 1.93 -3.13
C THR A 46 21.61 0.42 -3.20
N PHE A 47 22.69 -0.34 -2.99
CA PHE A 47 22.68 -1.78 -2.83
C PHE A 47 23.61 -2.15 -1.67
N ILE A 48 23.09 -2.84 -0.66
CA ILE A 48 23.82 -3.25 0.55
C ILE A 48 23.69 -4.76 0.71
N GLU A 49 24.78 -5.44 1.09
CA GLU A 49 24.74 -6.82 1.58
C GLU A 49 25.00 -6.83 3.08
N ALA A 50 24.17 -7.59 3.83
CA ALA A 50 24.18 -7.67 5.27
C ALA A 50 24.12 -9.13 5.73
N SER A 51 24.73 -9.43 6.89
CA SER A 51 24.63 -10.73 7.57
C SER A 51 23.82 -10.59 8.84
N VAL A 52 22.84 -11.48 9.04
CA VAL A 52 21.89 -11.45 10.16
C VAL A 52 22.07 -12.69 11.03
N ALA A 53 22.60 -12.46 12.23
CA ALA A 53 22.89 -13.49 13.23
C ALA A 53 21.62 -13.98 13.97
N SER A 54 20.68 -14.54 13.21
CA SER A 54 19.36 -15.04 13.64
C SER A 54 18.84 -16.08 12.63
N ASP A 55 17.79 -16.81 12.99
CA ASP A 55 17.09 -17.75 12.11
C ASP A 55 15.90 -17.04 11.44
N MET A 56 15.80 -17.06 10.11
CA MET A 56 14.70 -16.41 9.38
C MET A 56 13.30 -16.82 9.87
N SER A 57 13.16 -18.03 10.41
CA SER A 57 11.87 -18.49 10.93
C SER A 57 11.44 -17.78 12.22
N GLU A 58 12.32 -17.05 12.90
CA GLU A 58 11.98 -16.14 14.00
C GLU A 58 11.19 -14.93 13.47
N LEU A 59 11.66 -14.34 12.36
CA LEU A 59 11.03 -13.21 11.68
C LEU A 59 9.65 -13.55 11.10
N ILE A 60 9.51 -14.74 10.48
CA ILE A 60 8.30 -15.13 9.76
C ILE A 60 7.19 -15.62 10.72
N LYS A 61 7.53 -16.25 11.86
CA LYS A 61 6.53 -16.73 12.83
C LYS A 61 5.93 -15.59 13.65
N GLN A 62 6.76 -14.64 14.07
CA GLN A 62 6.38 -13.52 14.92
C GLN A 62 6.86 -12.20 14.30
N PRO A 63 6.22 -11.74 13.20
CA PRO A 63 6.62 -10.52 12.51
C PRO A 63 6.45 -9.32 13.44
N LYS A 64 7.58 -8.70 13.77
CA LYS A 64 7.69 -7.53 14.67
C LYS A 64 8.33 -6.39 13.88
N ILE A 65 7.71 -5.21 13.94
CA ILE A 65 8.10 -4.09 13.08
C ILE A 65 9.54 -3.65 13.36
N GLU A 66 9.98 -3.73 14.62
CA GLU A 66 11.33 -3.40 15.10
C GLU A 66 12.40 -4.45 14.72
N LEU A 67 11.99 -5.58 14.12
CA LEU A 67 12.88 -6.55 13.48
C LEU A 67 12.93 -6.33 11.97
N LEU A 68 11.77 -6.07 11.34
CA LEU A 68 11.66 -5.76 9.91
C LEU A 68 12.40 -4.46 9.56
N GLU A 69 12.30 -3.44 10.42
CA GLU A 69 13.01 -2.16 10.28
C GLU A 69 14.54 -2.25 10.46
N LYS A 70 15.10 -3.42 10.79
CA LYS A 70 16.56 -3.67 10.80
C LYS A 70 17.07 -4.26 9.49
N LEU A 71 16.18 -4.65 8.58
CA LEU A 71 16.52 -5.25 7.28
C LEU A 71 16.62 -4.21 6.15
N ARG A 72 16.33 -2.94 6.46
CA ARG A 72 16.36 -1.80 5.52
C ARG A 72 17.72 -1.10 5.49
N PRO A 73 18.15 -0.55 4.34
CA PRO A 73 19.40 0.20 4.21
C PRO A 73 19.37 1.57 4.89
N TYR A 74 18.16 2.13 5.06
CA TYR A 74 17.93 3.50 5.56
C TYR A 74 16.58 3.58 6.27
N ASN A 75 16.50 4.35 7.35
CA ASN A 75 15.22 4.79 7.95
C ASN A 75 14.53 5.91 7.12
N GLU A 76 13.34 6.40 7.53
CA GLU A 76 12.60 7.43 6.74
C GLU A 76 13.42 8.73 6.54
N GLU A 77 14.11 9.20 7.58
CA GLU A 77 14.91 10.43 7.55
C GLU A 77 16.19 10.22 6.73
N GLU A 78 16.85 9.07 6.87
CA GLU A 78 18.01 8.69 6.07
C GLU A 78 17.65 8.54 4.59
N MET A 79 16.52 7.89 4.24
CA MET A 79 16.00 7.82 2.86
C MET A 79 15.79 9.22 2.29
N LEU A 80 15.21 10.14 3.06
CA LEU A 80 14.98 11.53 2.66
C LEU A 80 16.30 12.28 2.41
N ASN A 81 17.26 12.16 3.33
CA ASN A 81 18.56 12.83 3.30
C ASN A 81 19.51 12.27 2.23
N ALA A 82 19.50 10.95 1.98
CA ALA A 82 20.35 10.30 0.98
C ALA A 82 19.97 10.63 -0.48
N GLN A 83 18.80 11.24 -0.71
CA GLN A 83 18.25 11.61 -2.03
C GLN A 83 18.01 10.47 -3.03
N VAL A 84 18.33 9.22 -2.67
CA VAL A 84 18.16 8.01 -3.49
C VAL A 84 16.70 7.73 -3.84
N ASN A 85 16.44 7.41 -5.11
CA ASN A 85 15.11 7.05 -5.61
C ASN A 85 14.76 5.57 -5.35
N LEU A 86 15.76 4.68 -5.43
CA LEU A 86 15.68 3.27 -5.02
C LEU A 86 16.86 2.89 -4.10
N ALA A 87 16.55 2.12 -3.06
CA ALA A 87 17.54 1.49 -2.19
C ALA A 87 17.21 0.00 -1.98
N VAL A 88 18.24 -0.85 -2.00
CA VAL A 88 18.18 -2.30 -1.82
C VAL A 88 19.10 -2.72 -0.67
N GLN A 89 18.66 -3.66 0.17
CA GLN A 89 19.50 -4.39 1.10
C GLN A 89 19.20 -5.90 1.07
N VAL A 90 20.21 -6.73 0.78
CA VAL A 90 20.16 -8.19 0.82
C VAL A 90 20.66 -8.66 2.19
N ASN A 91 19.84 -9.40 2.93
CA ASN A 91 20.16 -9.86 4.29
C ASN A 91 20.25 -11.40 4.32
N HIS A 92 21.45 -11.93 4.51
CA HIS A 92 21.72 -13.37 4.61
C HIS A 92 21.66 -13.84 6.07
N PHE A 93 20.93 -14.94 6.34
CA PHE A 93 20.75 -15.47 7.70
C PHE A 93 21.70 -16.64 7.98
N ASP A 94 22.16 -16.78 9.23
CA ASP A 94 23.18 -17.78 9.66
C ASP A 94 22.89 -19.24 9.24
N ARG A 95 21.62 -19.59 9.04
CA ARG A 95 21.14 -20.94 8.69
C ARG A 95 20.69 -21.07 7.24
N GLY A 96 21.00 -20.08 6.41
CA GLY A 96 20.46 -19.92 5.07
C GLY A 96 19.08 -19.24 5.08
N GLY A 97 18.58 -18.97 3.88
CA GLY A 97 17.50 -18.02 3.66
C GLY A 97 18.05 -16.60 3.49
N VAL A 98 17.40 -15.84 2.60
CA VAL A 98 17.75 -14.45 2.29
C VAL A 98 16.48 -13.61 2.41
N ALA A 99 16.49 -12.62 3.32
CA ALA A 99 15.45 -11.58 3.33
C ALA A 99 16.03 -10.33 2.69
N ILE A 100 15.34 -9.76 1.73
CA ILE A 100 15.83 -8.63 0.96
C ILE A 100 14.90 -7.44 1.25
N TYR A 101 15.33 -6.22 1.00
CA TYR A 101 14.53 -5.03 1.26
C TYR A 101 14.74 -4.06 0.11
N VAL A 102 13.66 -3.70 -0.57
CA VAL A 102 13.61 -2.87 -1.77
C VAL A 102 12.72 -1.68 -1.42
N SER A 103 13.27 -0.47 -1.49
CA SER A 103 12.64 0.78 -1.03
C SER A 103 12.53 1.76 -2.18
N PHE A 104 11.30 2.08 -2.60
CA PHE A 104 11.07 3.16 -3.57
C PHE A 104 10.68 4.45 -2.86
N ARG A 105 11.17 5.59 -3.36
CA ARG A 105 10.49 6.86 -3.07
C ARG A 105 9.11 6.83 -3.71
N HIS A 106 8.04 6.83 -2.91
CA HIS A 106 6.65 6.79 -3.41
C HIS A 106 6.34 7.95 -4.40
N ALA A 107 7.14 9.03 -4.43
CA ALA A 107 7.07 10.05 -5.48
C ALA A 107 7.27 9.50 -6.91
N ILE A 108 8.11 8.46 -7.11
CA ILE A 108 8.44 7.89 -8.43
C ILE A 108 7.74 6.56 -8.75
N ALA A 109 7.08 5.92 -7.78
CA ALA A 109 6.41 4.64 -7.98
C ALA A 109 5.28 4.43 -6.97
N ASP A 110 4.19 3.78 -7.42
CA ASP A 110 3.27 3.05 -6.55
C ASP A 110 3.67 1.56 -6.44
N ALA A 111 3.11 0.80 -5.50
CA ALA A 111 3.43 -0.62 -5.33
C ALA A 111 3.13 -1.49 -6.57
N CYS A 112 2.28 -1.05 -7.51
CA CYS A 112 2.10 -1.78 -8.78
C CYS A 112 3.35 -1.64 -9.65
N ALA A 113 3.87 -0.41 -9.83
CA ALA A 113 5.15 -0.18 -10.47
C ALA A 113 6.30 -0.89 -9.72
N GLY A 114 6.34 -0.80 -8.38
CA GLY A 114 7.36 -1.45 -7.55
C GLY A 114 7.36 -2.98 -7.69
N ALA A 115 6.19 -3.62 -7.65
CA ALA A 115 6.05 -5.07 -7.84
C ALA A 115 6.43 -5.53 -9.25
N HIS A 116 6.08 -4.76 -10.28
CA HIS A 116 6.44 -5.08 -11.66
C HIS A 116 7.93 -4.84 -11.94
N PHE A 117 8.56 -3.81 -11.38
CA PHE A 117 10.02 -3.63 -11.38
C PHE A 117 10.70 -4.86 -10.76
N VAL A 118 10.32 -5.21 -9.53
CA VAL A 118 10.84 -6.35 -8.76
C VAL A 118 10.75 -7.67 -9.54
N ARG A 119 9.58 -7.95 -10.12
CA ARG A 119 9.36 -9.16 -10.92
C ARG A 119 10.23 -9.18 -12.16
N ASN A 120 10.39 -8.05 -12.83
CA ASN A 120 11.15 -7.95 -14.06
C ASN A 120 12.66 -8.00 -13.80
N TRP A 121 13.13 -7.42 -12.70
CA TRP A 121 14.49 -7.56 -12.18
C TRP A 121 14.86 -9.05 -12.02
N SER A 122 13.98 -9.88 -11.43
CA SER A 122 14.22 -11.33 -11.31
C SER A 122 14.36 -12.08 -12.64
N LYS A 123 13.71 -11.60 -13.70
CA LYS A 123 13.84 -12.22 -15.04
C LYS A 123 15.17 -11.90 -15.70
N VAL A 124 15.77 -10.74 -15.40
CA VAL A 124 17.12 -10.36 -15.85
C VAL A 124 18.18 -11.05 -15.01
N ALA A 125 17.92 -11.22 -13.72
CA ALA A 125 18.80 -11.86 -12.75
C ALA A 125 19.09 -13.34 -12.99
N ASN A 126 18.10 -14.06 -13.52
CA ASN A 126 18.03 -15.51 -13.45
C ASN A 126 19.08 -16.18 -14.36
N CYS A 127 20.29 -16.34 -13.82
CA CYS A 127 21.47 -16.92 -14.45
C CYS A 127 21.32 -18.42 -14.74
N GLY A 128 20.40 -18.75 -15.66
CA GLY A 128 19.97 -20.10 -16.02
C GLY A 128 18.66 -20.10 -16.83
N GLY A 129 17.87 -19.04 -16.73
CA GLY A 129 16.72 -18.81 -17.60
C GLY A 129 17.11 -18.38 -19.04
N PRO A 130 16.16 -18.43 -20.00
CA PRO A 130 16.35 -17.77 -21.29
C PRO A 130 16.40 -16.25 -21.11
N LEU A 131 17.15 -15.54 -21.97
CA LEU A 131 17.12 -14.07 -22.03
C LEU A 131 15.68 -13.58 -22.29
N ILE A 132 15.08 -12.88 -21.32
CA ILE A 132 13.71 -12.35 -21.43
C ILE A 132 13.76 -10.87 -21.82
N ASP A 133 13.35 -10.59 -23.05
CA ASP A 133 12.97 -9.25 -23.51
C ASP A 133 11.72 -8.77 -22.72
N ILE A 134 11.89 -7.75 -21.88
CA ILE A 134 10.82 -7.24 -21.01
C ILE A 134 9.95 -6.25 -21.79
N LYS A 135 8.91 -6.79 -22.42
CA LYS A 135 7.94 -6.01 -23.20
C LYS A 135 6.95 -5.24 -22.33
N ASP A 136 6.32 -4.25 -22.94
CA ASP A 136 5.20 -3.47 -22.41
C ASP A 136 5.51 -2.68 -21.13
N VAL A 137 6.79 -2.45 -20.80
CA VAL A 137 7.17 -1.44 -19.79
C VAL A 137 6.94 -0.06 -20.39
N ILE A 138 6.35 0.85 -19.62
CA ILE A 138 6.07 2.22 -20.08
C ILE A 138 6.74 3.18 -19.09
N PHE A 139 7.52 4.09 -19.65
CA PHE A 139 8.35 5.04 -18.93
C PHE A 139 7.78 6.46 -19.07
N ASP A 140 7.59 6.96 -20.29
CA ASP A 140 6.77 8.15 -20.51
C ASP A 140 5.26 7.85 -20.43
N CYS A 141 4.66 8.16 -19.28
CA CYS A 141 3.21 8.22 -19.09
C CYS A 141 2.67 9.69 -19.06
N ASN A 142 3.46 10.72 -19.44
CA ASN A 142 3.05 12.14 -19.45
C ASN A 142 1.95 12.47 -20.47
N SER A 143 1.92 11.75 -21.60
CA SER A 143 0.87 11.91 -22.62
C SER A 143 -0.55 11.59 -22.10
N ILE A 144 -0.62 10.79 -21.02
CA ILE A 144 -1.85 10.43 -20.30
C ILE A 144 -2.00 11.31 -19.05
N PHE A 145 -0.90 11.58 -18.35
CA PHE A 145 -0.85 12.34 -17.10
C PHE A 145 0.03 13.59 -17.23
N PRO A 146 -0.43 14.65 -17.92
CA PRO A 146 0.40 15.84 -18.15
C PRO A 146 0.73 16.57 -16.85
N SER A 147 2.00 16.93 -16.69
CA SER A 147 2.52 17.66 -15.53
C SER A 147 1.81 19.00 -15.29
N GLN A 148 1.68 19.39 -14.02
CA GLN A 148 1.01 20.62 -13.59
C GLN A 148 1.70 21.23 -12.36
N ASP A 149 1.66 22.56 -12.20
CA ASP A 149 2.06 23.17 -10.93
C ASP A 149 1.12 22.75 -9.79
N VAL A 150 1.76 22.31 -8.72
CA VAL A 150 1.19 21.81 -7.47
C VAL A 150 1.96 22.27 -6.23
N SER A 151 2.92 23.18 -6.40
CA SER A 151 3.72 23.76 -5.31
C SER A 151 2.83 24.27 -4.17
N ARG A 152 1.70 24.91 -4.53
CA ARG A 152 0.69 25.43 -3.60
C ARG A 152 -0.06 24.35 -2.81
N ALA A 153 -0.22 23.14 -3.35
CA ALA A 153 -0.93 22.05 -2.69
C ALA A 153 -0.04 21.38 -1.63
N LEU A 154 1.22 21.07 -1.96
CA LEU A 154 2.16 20.48 -1.00
C LEU A 154 2.53 21.46 0.13
N LEU A 155 2.66 22.77 -0.17
CA LEU A 155 2.86 23.83 0.83
C LEU A 155 1.70 24.01 1.83
N LYS A 156 0.54 23.42 1.55
CA LYS A 156 -0.56 23.29 2.52
C LYS A 156 -0.41 21.99 3.34
N ARG A 157 -0.28 20.83 2.66
CA ARG A 157 -0.14 19.50 3.28
C ARG A 157 0.99 19.45 4.33
N ASN A 158 2.13 20.07 4.05
CA ASN A 158 3.28 20.08 4.96
C ASN A 158 3.06 20.89 6.26
N ARG A 159 1.98 21.68 6.37
CA ARG A 159 1.59 22.37 7.62
C ARG A 159 0.57 21.59 8.44
N GLU A 160 -0.08 20.60 7.83
CA GLU A 160 -1.16 19.81 8.44
C GLU A 160 -0.63 18.50 9.05
N LEU A 161 0.64 18.16 8.80
CA LEU A 161 1.36 17.00 9.36
C LEU A 161 2.05 17.29 10.72
N VAL A 162 1.49 18.18 11.54
CA VAL A 162 2.06 18.50 12.86
C VAL A 162 1.64 17.46 13.89
N ASN A 163 2.53 16.51 14.17
CA ASN A 163 2.66 15.77 15.43
C ASN A 163 1.37 15.29 16.11
N ASP A 164 0.73 14.27 15.55
CA ASP A 164 -0.10 13.35 16.35
C ASP A 164 0.82 12.30 17.00
N GLN A 165 1.39 12.63 18.17
CA GLN A 165 2.43 11.83 18.86
C GLN A 165 1.87 10.59 19.60
N ASN A 166 0.86 9.95 19.04
CA ASN A 166 0.28 8.73 19.60
C ASN A 166 1.17 7.52 19.25
N GLU A 167 1.40 6.63 20.22
CA GLU A 167 2.16 5.41 20.00
C GLU A 167 1.36 4.45 19.09
N LEU A 168 1.91 4.13 17.91
CA LEU A 168 1.24 3.34 16.88
C LEU A 168 1.72 1.89 16.87
N ILE A 169 0.81 0.96 17.12
CA ILE A 169 1.08 -0.48 17.07
C ILE A 169 0.84 -0.99 15.65
N THR A 170 1.81 -1.71 15.09
CA THR A 170 1.68 -2.43 13.80
C THR A 170 1.64 -3.94 14.06
N LYS A 171 0.61 -4.63 13.57
CA LYS A 171 0.40 -6.08 13.72
C LYS A 171 -0.05 -6.75 12.41
N TRP A 172 0.15 -8.06 12.31
CA TRP A 172 -0.22 -8.88 11.14
C TRP A 172 -1.31 -9.90 11.45
N PHE A 173 -2.45 -9.76 10.77
CA PHE A 173 -3.63 -10.61 10.91
C PHE A 173 -3.80 -11.49 9.68
N VAL A 174 -3.79 -12.81 9.84
CA VAL A 174 -3.87 -13.76 8.71
C VAL A 174 -5.29 -14.29 8.55
N PHE A 175 -5.91 -13.98 7.42
CA PHE A 175 -7.23 -14.48 7.03
C PHE A 175 -7.05 -15.59 5.99
N ASN A 176 -7.16 -16.85 6.42
CA ASN A 176 -7.02 -17.98 5.50
C ASN A 176 -8.25 -18.12 4.57
N ASN A 177 -8.07 -18.85 3.47
CA ASN A 177 -9.11 -19.00 2.43
C ASN A 177 -10.47 -19.49 2.95
N SER A 178 -10.53 -20.41 3.94
CA SER A 178 -11.82 -20.88 4.46
C SER A 178 -12.52 -19.82 5.33
N LYS A 179 -11.75 -19.00 6.05
CA LYS A 179 -12.30 -17.86 6.82
C LYS A 179 -12.83 -16.77 5.88
N ILE A 180 -12.09 -16.44 4.82
CA ILE A 180 -12.55 -15.48 3.80
C ILE A 180 -13.82 -15.99 3.10
N ALA A 181 -13.87 -17.27 2.70
CA ALA A 181 -15.05 -17.85 2.06
C ALA A 181 -16.30 -17.81 2.96
N ALA A 182 -16.16 -18.17 4.24
CA ALA A 182 -17.27 -18.10 5.21
C ALA A 182 -17.72 -16.65 5.48
N LEU A 183 -16.82 -15.67 5.40
CA LEU A 183 -17.16 -14.25 5.50
C LEU A 183 -17.93 -13.77 4.24
N GLN A 184 -17.50 -14.17 3.04
CA GLN A 184 -18.20 -13.88 1.79
C GLN A 184 -19.61 -14.49 1.78
N GLU A 185 -19.78 -15.70 2.33
CA GLU A 185 -21.08 -16.36 2.51
C GLU A 185 -21.95 -15.63 3.55
N LYS A 186 -21.40 -15.26 4.71
CA LYS A 186 -22.10 -14.51 5.76
C LYS A 186 -22.64 -13.17 5.27
N ILE A 187 -21.90 -12.48 4.41
CA ILE A 187 -22.35 -11.21 3.82
C ILE A 187 -23.46 -11.48 2.79
N GLY A 188 -23.27 -12.45 1.90
CA GLY A 188 -24.15 -12.64 0.75
C GLY A 188 -23.80 -11.70 -0.40
N ASP A 189 -24.51 -11.78 -1.53
CA ASP A 189 -24.25 -10.98 -2.76
C ASP A 189 -22.80 -10.99 -3.29
N ARG A 190 -22.12 -12.14 -3.08
CA ARG A 190 -20.83 -12.52 -3.70
C ARG A 190 -19.74 -11.44 -3.67
N PRO A 191 -19.39 -10.84 -2.51
CA PRO A 191 -18.28 -9.89 -2.42
C PRO A 191 -16.97 -10.54 -2.83
N THR A 192 -16.05 -9.75 -3.35
CA THR A 192 -14.65 -10.11 -3.53
C THR A 192 -13.96 -10.32 -2.18
N ARG A 193 -12.80 -11.01 -2.18
CA ARG A 193 -11.98 -11.19 -0.96
C ARG A 193 -11.65 -9.86 -0.28
N PHE A 194 -11.38 -8.80 -1.06
CA PHE A 194 -11.11 -7.44 -0.56
C PHE A 194 -12.36 -6.77 0.02
N GLU A 195 -13.49 -6.77 -0.70
CA GLU A 195 -14.76 -6.20 -0.21
C GLU A 195 -15.18 -6.83 1.13
N ALA A 196 -15.07 -8.16 1.24
CA ALA A 196 -15.43 -8.88 2.46
C ALA A 196 -14.53 -8.51 3.65
N LEU A 197 -13.21 -8.48 3.47
CA LEU A 197 -12.27 -8.12 4.54
C LEU A 197 -12.35 -6.63 4.90
N LEU A 198 -12.54 -5.72 3.95
CA LEU A 198 -12.75 -4.31 4.23
C LEU A 198 -14.04 -4.12 5.05
N ALA A 199 -15.14 -4.78 4.68
CA ALA A 199 -16.39 -4.72 5.43
C ALA A 199 -16.27 -5.23 6.87
N LEU A 200 -15.49 -6.30 7.08
CA LEU A 200 -15.14 -6.78 8.42
C LEU A 200 -14.31 -5.75 9.20
N MET A 201 -13.18 -5.31 8.65
CA MET A 201 -12.22 -4.47 9.37
C MET A 201 -12.73 -3.05 9.62
N TRP A 202 -13.32 -2.40 8.61
CA TRP A 202 -13.96 -1.09 8.79
C TRP A 202 -15.16 -1.20 9.74
N GLY A 203 -15.92 -2.29 9.65
CA GLY A 203 -17.04 -2.57 10.55
C GLY A 203 -16.61 -2.72 12.01
N ALA A 204 -15.53 -3.44 12.29
CA ALA A 204 -14.94 -3.54 13.62
C ALA A 204 -14.52 -2.17 14.17
N MET A 205 -13.86 -1.34 13.35
CA MET A 205 -13.46 0.02 13.78
C MET A 205 -14.66 0.95 14.02
N ILE A 206 -15.72 0.85 13.22
CA ILE A 206 -16.99 1.58 13.41
C ILE A 206 -17.65 1.15 14.74
N ASP A 207 -17.87 -0.15 14.95
CA ASP A 207 -18.49 -0.66 16.18
C ASP A 207 -17.65 -0.30 17.42
N ALA A 208 -16.32 -0.41 17.35
CA ALA A 208 -15.41 -0.02 18.43
C ALA A 208 -15.55 1.46 18.83
N ASN A 209 -15.52 2.37 17.85
CA ASN A 209 -15.49 3.82 18.11
C ASN A 209 -16.88 4.43 18.40
N ILE A 210 -17.98 3.83 17.91
CA ILE A 210 -19.33 4.30 18.26
C ILE A 210 -19.63 4.08 19.74
N ASN A 211 -19.24 2.93 20.30
CA ASN A 211 -19.60 2.54 21.66
C ASN A 211 -19.07 3.51 22.73
N GLU A 212 -17.95 4.17 22.48
CA GLU A 212 -17.31 5.10 23.43
C GLU A 212 -18.04 6.43 23.51
N SER A 213 -18.59 6.92 22.38
CA SER A 213 -19.37 8.16 22.33
C SER A 213 -20.62 8.12 23.23
N ASN A 214 -21.13 6.93 23.56
CA ASN A 214 -22.29 6.76 24.44
C ASN A 214 -21.96 6.96 25.93
N ASN A 215 -20.70 6.89 26.35
CA ASN A 215 -20.29 7.03 27.76
C ASN A 215 -20.16 8.50 28.21
N ASN A 216 -20.09 9.47 27.30
CA ASN A 216 -19.96 10.90 27.62
C ASN A 216 -20.77 11.81 26.67
N ILE A 217 -22.09 11.86 26.90
CA ILE A 217 -23.08 12.75 26.26
C ILE A 217 -23.31 12.43 24.76
N PRO A 218 -24.58 12.19 24.33
CA PRO A 218 -24.87 11.73 22.97
C PRO A 218 -24.80 12.86 21.93
N THR A 219 -23.59 13.14 21.44
CA THR A 219 -23.35 13.83 20.17
C THR A 219 -22.53 12.92 19.25
N PRO A 220 -23.13 12.31 18.20
CA PRO A 220 -22.39 11.56 17.18
C PRO A 220 -21.65 12.52 16.24
N THR A 221 -20.67 13.24 16.81
CA THR A 221 -19.81 14.24 16.16
C THR A 221 -18.51 13.64 15.61
N THR A 222 -18.49 12.32 15.41
CA THR A 222 -17.43 11.60 14.69
C THR A 222 -18.02 10.90 13.47
N GLN A 223 -17.60 11.31 12.27
CA GLN A 223 -17.85 10.58 11.02
C GLN A 223 -16.71 9.58 10.78
N PHE A 224 -17.04 8.38 10.31
CA PHE A 224 -16.05 7.37 9.94
C PHE A 224 -15.93 7.33 8.41
N GLY A 225 -14.72 7.53 7.90
CA GLY A 225 -14.40 7.44 6.47
C GLY A 225 -13.60 6.20 6.14
N ALA A 226 -13.85 5.59 4.98
CA ALA A 226 -12.94 4.67 4.32
C ALA A 226 -12.29 5.36 3.12
N LEU A 227 -10.97 5.42 3.12
CA LEU A 227 -10.13 5.92 2.04
C LEU A 227 -9.49 4.73 1.32
N ILE A 228 -9.67 4.64 0.00
CA ILE A 228 -9.24 3.50 -0.81
C ILE A 228 -8.43 4.03 -2.00
N PRO A 229 -7.10 3.81 -2.03
CA PRO A 229 -6.31 3.99 -3.24
C PRO A 229 -6.74 3.01 -4.32
N VAL A 230 -6.92 3.48 -5.55
CA VAL A 230 -7.40 2.68 -6.69
C VAL A 230 -6.41 2.80 -7.85
N ASN A 231 -5.82 1.66 -8.24
CA ASN A 231 -4.96 1.56 -9.42
C ASN A 231 -5.77 1.84 -10.70
N LEU A 232 -5.40 2.88 -11.42
CA LEU A 232 -6.06 3.37 -12.62
C LEU A 232 -5.71 2.55 -13.87
N ARG A 233 -4.59 1.80 -13.87
CA ARG A 233 -4.00 1.21 -15.09
C ARG A 233 -5.01 0.38 -15.90
N ARG A 234 -5.79 -0.49 -15.23
CA ARG A 234 -6.84 -1.32 -15.85
C ARG A 234 -8.22 -0.63 -16.02
N LYS A 235 -8.39 0.62 -15.59
CA LYS A 235 -9.65 1.40 -15.69
C LYS A 235 -9.62 2.41 -16.83
N LEU A 236 -8.44 2.83 -17.28
CA LEU A 236 -8.24 3.67 -18.46
C LEU A 236 -8.73 2.99 -19.74
N ASP A 237 -9.09 3.79 -20.75
CA ASP A 237 -9.40 3.34 -22.11
C ASP A 237 -8.58 4.18 -23.12
N PRO A 238 -7.58 3.60 -23.82
CA PRO A 238 -7.11 2.22 -23.69
C PRO A 238 -6.49 1.93 -22.31
N ALA A 239 -6.56 0.67 -21.88
CA ALA A 239 -5.94 0.25 -20.62
C ALA A 239 -4.42 0.41 -20.67
N LEU A 240 -3.86 1.00 -19.61
CA LEU A 240 -2.43 1.22 -19.45
C LEU A 240 -1.77 -0.07 -18.95
N SER A 241 -0.54 -0.35 -19.43
CA SER A 241 0.23 -1.51 -18.98
C SER A 241 0.42 -1.49 -17.46
N GLU A 242 0.32 -2.66 -16.83
CA GLU A 242 0.66 -2.86 -15.41
C GLU A 242 2.15 -2.58 -15.12
N GLN A 243 2.95 -2.44 -16.17
CA GLN A 243 4.36 -2.07 -16.15
C GLN A 243 4.60 -0.59 -16.54
N CYS A 244 3.59 0.30 -16.55
CA CYS A 244 3.85 1.75 -16.48
C CYS A 244 4.44 2.07 -15.09
N ILE A 245 5.67 2.56 -15.09
CA ILE A 245 6.36 3.08 -13.90
C ILE A 245 5.71 4.41 -13.48
N GLY A 246 5.92 4.86 -12.24
CA GLY A 246 5.22 6.02 -11.70
C GLY A 246 3.99 5.68 -10.84
N ASN A 247 3.21 6.72 -10.56
CA ASN A 247 1.98 6.65 -9.77
C ASN A 247 0.76 6.76 -10.70
N ALA A 248 0.08 5.65 -10.97
CA ALA A 248 -1.17 5.64 -11.74
C ALA A 248 -2.33 5.27 -10.82
N ILE A 249 -2.61 6.13 -9.85
CA ILE A 249 -3.61 5.94 -8.79
C ILE A 249 -4.58 7.12 -8.68
N THR A 250 -5.81 6.84 -8.23
CA THR A 250 -6.71 7.83 -7.66
C THR A 250 -7.09 7.43 -6.23
N ILE A 251 -7.65 8.35 -5.46
CA ILE A 251 -8.11 8.11 -4.09
C ILE A 251 -9.63 8.21 -4.06
N GLY A 252 -10.31 7.11 -3.82
CA GLY A 252 -11.73 7.10 -3.48
C GLY A 252 -11.94 7.29 -1.99
N MET A 253 -12.99 8.01 -1.58
CA MET A 253 -13.41 8.12 -0.19
C MET A 253 -14.94 8.01 -0.04
N THR A 254 -15.36 7.14 0.87
CA THR A 254 -16.78 6.92 1.23
C THR A 254 -16.93 6.92 2.76
N GLY A 255 -18.06 7.39 3.26
CA GLY A 255 -18.33 7.56 4.69
C GLY A 255 -19.44 6.66 5.25
N TRP A 256 -19.35 6.35 6.54
CA TRP A 256 -20.39 5.69 7.30
C TRP A 256 -21.45 6.70 7.77
N PRO A 257 -22.77 6.42 7.69
CA PRO A 257 -23.78 7.41 8.04
C PRO A 257 -23.84 7.63 9.55
N THR A 258 -23.79 8.89 10.01
CA THR A 258 -23.82 9.27 11.44
C THR A 258 -25.06 8.81 12.22
N LYS A 259 -26.10 8.38 11.52
CA LYS A 259 -27.35 7.84 12.11
C LYS A 259 -27.31 6.32 12.32
N GLU A 260 -26.30 5.62 11.80
CA GLU A 260 -26.18 4.17 11.91
C GLU A 260 -25.22 3.79 13.05
N LEU A 261 -25.82 3.52 14.21
CA LEU A 261 -25.13 3.21 15.49
C LEU A 261 -24.41 1.85 15.51
N ARG A 262 -24.31 1.17 14.37
CA ARG A 262 -23.61 -0.11 14.21
C ARG A 262 -23.24 -0.31 12.74
N ALA A 263 -22.11 -0.96 12.48
CA ALA A 263 -21.71 -1.43 11.16
C ALA A 263 -22.68 -2.50 10.60
N ASP A 264 -22.93 -2.40 9.30
CA ASP A 264 -23.62 -3.42 8.49
C ASP A 264 -22.71 -3.76 7.30
N TYR A 265 -22.22 -5.00 7.26
CA TYR A 265 -21.26 -5.42 6.23
C TYR A 265 -21.84 -5.34 4.81
N ASN A 266 -23.14 -5.57 4.61
CA ASN A 266 -23.77 -5.45 3.30
C ASN A 266 -23.82 -3.98 2.84
N LYS A 267 -24.15 -3.06 3.75
CA LYS A 267 -24.10 -1.61 3.45
C LYS A 267 -22.69 -1.11 3.22
N ILE A 268 -21.69 -1.65 3.92
CA ILE A 268 -20.29 -1.33 3.67
C ILE A 268 -19.87 -1.80 2.26
N VAL A 269 -20.14 -3.06 1.90
CA VAL A 269 -19.86 -3.57 0.54
C VAL A 269 -20.59 -2.75 -0.53
N PHE A 270 -21.87 -2.40 -0.30
CA PHE A 270 -22.61 -1.51 -1.20
C PHE A 270 -21.91 -0.15 -1.37
N LYS A 271 -21.50 0.51 -0.28
CA LYS A 271 -20.79 1.81 -0.31
C LYS A 271 -19.42 1.75 -0.98
N VAL A 272 -18.72 0.61 -0.88
CA VAL A 272 -17.45 0.38 -1.61
C VAL A 272 -17.73 0.22 -3.11
N ARG A 273 -18.78 -0.52 -3.50
CA ARG A 273 -19.17 -0.70 -4.91
C ARG A 273 -19.66 0.60 -5.55
N GLU A 274 -20.46 1.37 -4.83
CA GLU A 274 -20.91 2.72 -5.20
C GLU A 274 -19.71 3.63 -5.49
N LEU A 275 -18.74 3.66 -4.56
CA LEU A 275 -17.48 4.40 -4.74
C LEU A 275 -16.68 3.92 -5.96
N MET A 276 -16.57 2.60 -6.19
CA MET A 276 -15.87 2.07 -7.37
C MET A 276 -16.58 2.42 -8.68
N GLY A 277 -17.92 2.49 -8.68
CA GLY A 277 -18.72 3.00 -9.80
C GLY A 277 -18.47 4.48 -10.07
N MET A 278 -18.42 5.32 -9.03
CA MET A 278 -18.02 6.74 -9.15
C MET A 278 -16.60 6.90 -9.70
N VAL A 279 -15.67 6.01 -9.31
CA VAL A 279 -14.31 5.98 -9.89
C VAL A 279 -14.38 5.65 -11.38
N ASP A 280 -15.11 4.60 -11.79
CA ASP A 280 -15.23 4.23 -13.21
C ASP A 280 -15.92 5.31 -14.05
N GLU A 281 -16.88 6.06 -13.49
CA GLU A 281 -17.49 7.21 -14.17
C GLU A 281 -16.51 8.39 -14.30
N TYR A 282 -15.80 8.75 -13.24
CA TYR A 282 -14.80 9.85 -13.27
C TYR A 282 -13.67 9.57 -14.28
N VAL A 283 -13.23 8.32 -14.37
CA VAL A 283 -12.23 7.86 -15.36
C VAL A 283 -12.78 8.00 -16.78
N LYS A 284 -14.00 7.52 -17.06
CA LYS A 284 -14.64 7.61 -18.38
C LYS A 284 -14.94 9.05 -18.81
N ASN A 285 -15.27 9.91 -17.86
CA ASN A 285 -15.53 11.33 -18.11
C ASN A 285 -14.24 12.18 -18.30
N GLY A 286 -13.09 11.53 -18.52
CA GLY A 286 -11.88 12.18 -19.05
C GLY A 286 -11.06 12.97 -18.03
N PHE A 287 -11.11 12.60 -16.74
CA PHE A 287 -10.32 13.22 -15.65
C PHE A 287 -10.31 14.76 -15.68
N PRO A 288 -11.47 15.42 -15.63
CA PRO A 288 -11.60 16.86 -15.93
C PRO A 288 -10.62 17.72 -15.11
N ASN A 289 -9.70 18.35 -15.84
CA ASN A 289 -8.65 19.27 -15.37
C ASN A 289 -7.55 18.66 -14.44
N GLY A 290 -7.43 17.33 -14.40
CA GLY A 290 -6.23 16.63 -13.95
C GLY A 290 -6.21 16.14 -12.50
N TRP A 291 -5.00 15.76 -12.06
CA TRP A 291 -4.73 14.78 -11.00
C TRP A 291 -5.10 15.17 -9.54
N LYS A 292 -5.77 16.29 -9.32
CA LYS A 292 -5.91 16.94 -8.00
C LYS A 292 -7.07 16.42 -7.14
N ASN A 293 -7.85 15.46 -7.62
CA ASN A 293 -9.15 15.12 -7.04
C ASN A 293 -9.13 13.77 -6.31
N CYS A 294 -9.41 13.80 -5.00
CA CYS A 294 -9.99 12.64 -4.32
C CYS A 294 -11.47 12.54 -4.73
N ILE A 295 -11.94 11.33 -5.06
CA ILE A 295 -13.32 11.07 -5.44
C ILE A 295 -14.11 10.85 -4.16
N ILE A 296 -14.89 11.87 -3.78
CA ILE A 296 -15.65 11.91 -2.53
C ILE A 296 -17.12 11.59 -2.82
N ASN A 297 -17.66 10.54 -2.19
CA ASN A 297 -19.10 10.36 -2.14
C ASN A 297 -19.73 11.40 -1.19
N GLU A 298 -20.33 12.45 -1.75
CA GLU A 298 -20.89 13.57 -0.97
C GLU A 298 -22.12 13.16 -0.16
N ALA A 299 -22.91 12.18 -0.61
CA ALA A 299 -24.03 11.63 0.16
C ALA A 299 -23.55 10.85 1.41
N ALA A 300 -22.25 10.57 1.51
CA ALA A 300 -21.62 9.90 2.63
C ALA A 300 -20.79 10.83 3.53
N ILE A 301 -20.60 12.11 3.16
CA ILE A 301 -19.91 13.12 3.98
C ILE A 301 -20.81 14.36 4.09
N ASP A 302 -21.51 14.46 5.22
CA ASP A 302 -22.38 15.60 5.51
C ASP A 302 -21.55 16.85 5.85
N ARG A 303 -21.18 17.59 4.80
CA ARG A 303 -20.35 18.80 4.87
C ARG A 303 -21.01 19.98 5.60
N ASN A 304 -22.30 19.90 5.97
CA ASN A 304 -22.95 20.95 6.75
C ASN A 304 -22.63 20.87 8.25
N ASN A 305 -21.96 19.80 8.71
CA ASN A 305 -21.63 19.59 10.11
C ASN A 305 -20.14 19.84 10.41
N THR A 306 -19.85 20.51 11.53
CA THR A 306 -18.50 20.70 12.09
C THR A 306 -17.97 19.42 12.77
N CYS A 307 -18.07 18.31 12.05
CA CYS A 307 -17.86 16.95 12.54
C CYS A 307 -16.38 16.56 12.46
N ALA A 308 -15.85 15.90 13.49
CA ALA A 308 -14.52 15.28 13.39
C ALA A 308 -14.62 14.05 12.49
N MET A 309 -13.64 13.82 11.62
CA MET A 309 -13.64 12.65 10.73
C MET A 309 -12.47 11.73 11.04
N LYS A 310 -12.76 10.50 11.46
CA LYS A 310 -11.77 9.42 11.61
C LYS A 310 -11.73 8.63 10.31
N ILE A 311 -10.62 8.76 9.58
CA ILE A 311 -10.44 8.14 8.26
C ILE A 311 -9.58 6.89 8.40
N PHE A 312 -10.11 5.75 7.98
CA PHE A 312 -9.40 4.48 7.87
C PHE A 312 -8.98 4.26 6.41
N THR A 313 -7.71 3.94 6.17
CA THR A 313 -7.17 3.75 4.81
C THR A 313 -6.95 2.28 4.52
N PHE A 314 -7.48 1.79 3.40
CA PHE A 314 -7.39 0.40 2.96
C PHE A 314 -6.59 0.30 1.65
N SER A 315 -5.26 0.22 1.75
CA SER A 315 -4.36 0.11 0.59
C SER A 315 -4.07 -1.35 0.26
N SER A 316 -4.77 -1.91 -0.74
CA SER A 316 -4.59 -3.31 -1.13
C SER A 316 -3.46 -3.51 -2.12
N ILE A 317 -2.42 -4.23 -1.71
CA ILE A 317 -1.37 -4.76 -2.59
C ILE A 317 -1.59 -6.24 -2.98
N CYS A 318 -2.78 -6.78 -2.70
CA CYS A 318 -3.23 -8.07 -3.25
C CYS A 318 -3.20 -8.07 -4.79
N ARG A 319 -2.96 -9.24 -5.38
CA ARG A 319 -2.78 -9.51 -6.82
C ARG A 319 -1.59 -8.81 -7.49
N MET A 320 -0.78 -8.06 -6.75
CA MET A 320 0.51 -7.60 -7.26
C MET A 320 1.48 -8.78 -7.33
N PRO A 321 2.34 -8.87 -8.37
CA PRO A 321 3.01 -10.12 -8.71
C PRO A 321 4.27 -10.42 -7.87
N PHE A 322 4.30 -9.97 -6.61
CA PHE A 322 5.41 -10.20 -5.68
C PHE A 322 5.78 -11.68 -5.56
N TYR A 323 4.80 -12.58 -5.34
CA TYR A 323 5.02 -14.03 -5.30
C TYR A 323 5.20 -14.70 -6.69
N GLU A 324 5.24 -13.94 -7.79
CA GLU A 324 5.69 -14.48 -9.09
C GLU A 324 7.21 -14.46 -9.24
N THR A 325 7.88 -13.55 -8.54
CA THR A 325 9.32 -13.25 -8.62
C THR A 325 10.18 -14.45 -8.23
N ASP A 326 11.18 -14.79 -9.06
CA ASP A 326 12.08 -15.94 -8.83
C ASP A 326 13.44 -15.70 -9.49
N PHE A 327 14.48 -15.61 -8.66
CA PHE A 327 15.85 -15.28 -9.06
C PHE A 327 16.67 -16.50 -9.53
N GLY A 328 16.08 -17.70 -9.50
CA GLY A 328 16.73 -18.96 -9.84
C GLY A 328 16.87 -19.93 -8.65
N TRP A 329 16.62 -19.45 -7.43
CA TRP A 329 16.58 -20.24 -6.19
C TRP A 329 15.17 -20.40 -5.60
N GLY A 330 14.14 -19.90 -6.28
CA GLY A 330 12.74 -20.07 -5.90
C GLY A 330 12.01 -18.77 -5.58
N LYS A 331 10.72 -18.94 -5.28
CA LYS A 331 9.78 -17.86 -4.94
C LYS A 331 9.76 -17.57 -3.44
N PRO A 332 9.33 -16.38 -3.00
CA PRO A 332 9.27 -16.04 -1.59
C PRO A 332 8.36 -16.97 -0.80
N LEU A 333 8.83 -17.36 0.39
CA LEU A 333 8.00 -17.97 1.41
C LEU A 333 6.97 -16.97 1.97
N TRP A 334 7.36 -15.69 2.07
CA TRP A 334 6.61 -14.60 2.67
C TRP A 334 6.98 -13.26 2.03
N VAL A 335 6.02 -12.33 1.97
CA VAL A 335 6.20 -10.94 1.49
C VAL A 335 5.44 -10.02 2.44
N SER A 336 6.05 -8.91 2.86
CA SER A 336 5.40 -7.90 3.70
C SER A 336 6.00 -6.52 3.46
N LEU A 337 5.25 -5.48 3.82
CA LEU A 337 5.82 -4.17 4.10
C LEU A 337 6.63 -4.23 5.41
N ALA A 338 7.63 -3.36 5.54
CA ALA A 338 8.62 -3.39 6.61
C ALA A 338 8.98 -1.99 7.15
N GLY A 339 8.01 -1.08 7.16
CA GLY A 339 8.06 0.23 7.83
C GLY A 339 6.72 0.53 8.51
N GLN A 340 6.73 1.31 9.60
CA GLN A 340 5.54 1.61 10.39
C GLN A 340 4.48 2.34 9.54
N GLY A 341 3.23 1.89 9.61
CA GLY A 341 2.13 2.53 8.89
C GLY A 341 1.77 3.92 9.44
N SER A 342 0.96 4.68 8.70
CA SER A 342 0.23 5.80 9.30
C SER A 342 -0.81 5.28 10.30
N ASN A 343 -1.31 6.15 11.18
CA ASN A 343 -2.47 5.79 12.03
C ASN A 343 -3.69 5.45 11.15
N ASN A 344 -4.52 4.50 11.59
CA ASN A 344 -5.72 4.02 10.88
C ASN A 344 -5.43 3.41 9.48
N PHE A 345 -4.33 2.68 9.33
CA PHE A 345 -3.85 2.17 8.03
C PHE A 345 -3.91 0.64 7.96
N PHE A 346 -4.52 0.10 6.90
CA PHE A 346 -4.73 -1.32 6.66
C PHE A 346 -4.19 -1.71 5.29
N VAL A 347 -3.30 -2.70 5.24
CA VAL A 347 -2.67 -3.18 4.00
C VAL A 347 -2.94 -4.66 3.77
N PRO A 348 -3.97 -5.03 3.00
CA PRO A 348 -4.19 -6.39 2.52
C PRO A 348 -3.11 -6.83 1.51
N ILE A 349 -2.47 -7.96 1.82
CA ILE A 349 -1.44 -8.65 1.02
C ILE A 349 -1.90 -10.10 0.84
N ASP A 350 -1.82 -10.65 -0.37
CA ASP A 350 -2.09 -12.09 -0.57
C ASP A 350 -1.09 -12.95 0.23
N THR A 351 -1.51 -14.15 0.66
CA THR A 351 -0.57 -15.18 1.13
C THR A 351 0.09 -15.89 -0.05
N SER A 352 1.21 -16.58 0.18
CA SER A 352 1.98 -17.30 -0.86
C SER A 352 1.19 -18.37 -1.63
N ASP A 353 0.05 -18.82 -1.12
CA ASP A 353 -0.87 -19.74 -1.81
C ASP A 353 -1.86 -19.05 -2.77
N GLY A 354 -1.90 -17.71 -2.79
CA GLY A 354 -2.78 -16.86 -3.60
C GLY A 354 -4.25 -16.78 -3.16
N LYS A 355 -4.62 -17.44 -2.04
CA LYS A 355 -6.02 -17.63 -1.61
C LYS A 355 -6.33 -16.98 -0.28
N GLY A 356 -5.44 -17.13 0.71
CA GLY A 356 -5.49 -16.33 1.93
C GLY A 356 -5.07 -14.88 1.68
N ILE A 357 -5.27 -14.05 2.69
CA ILE A 357 -4.82 -12.65 2.75
C ILE A 357 -4.28 -12.42 4.15
N GLN A 358 -3.07 -11.89 4.27
CA GLN A 358 -2.60 -11.26 5.50
C GLN A 358 -2.90 -9.76 5.43
N VAL A 359 -3.17 -9.12 6.57
CA VAL A 359 -3.32 -7.67 6.64
C VAL A 359 -2.32 -7.13 7.65
N MET A 360 -1.45 -6.23 7.19
CA MET A 360 -0.69 -5.37 8.10
C MET A 360 -1.63 -4.24 8.54
N VAL A 361 -1.83 -4.11 9.86
CA VAL A 361 -2.74 -3.15 10.47
C VAL A 361 -1.92 -2.23 11.37
N THR A 362 -2.05 -0.92 11.20
CA THR A 362 -1.41 0.09 12.04
C THR A 362 -2.46 1.04 12.62
N LEU A 363 -2.52 1.08 13.96
CA LEU A 363 -3.52 1.78 14.76
C LEU A 363 -2.85 2.40 16.00
N SER A 364 -3.55 3.29 16.71
CA SER A 364 -3.19 3.60 18.10
C SER A 364 -3.23 2.34 18.97
N GLU A 365 -2.50 2.29 20.09
CA GLU A 365 -2.62 1.20 21.08
C GLU A 365 -4.09 0.93 21.47
N GLU A 366 -4.83 2.01 21.71
CA GLU A 366 -6.24 1.99 22.14
C GLU A 366 -7.18 1.41 21.07
N ASP A 367 -7.00 1.79 19.80
CA ASP A 367 -7.75 1.23 18.67
C ASP A 367 -7.35 -0.22 18.37
N MET A 368 -6.05 -0.56 18.49
CA MET A 368 -5.56 -1.92 18.28
C MET A 368 -6.16 -2.88 19.31
N ALA A 369 -6.16 -2.49 20.60
CA ALA A 369 -6.75 -3.29 21.67
C ALA A 369 -8.26 -3.56 21.44
N LYS A 370 -9.00 -2.59 20.88
CA LYS A 370 -10.41 -2.79 20.50
C LYS A 370 -10.56 -3.71 19.28
N PHE A 371 -9.72 -3.51 18.27
CA PHE A 371 -9.72 -4.30 17.03
C PHE A 371 -9.40 -5.79 17.30
N GLU A 372 -8.43 -6.07 18.18
CA GLU A 372 -8.07 -7.43 18.58
C GLU A 372 -9.15 -8.15 19.41
N GLN A 373 -10.04 -7.40 20.06
CA GLN A 373 -11.17 -7.95 20.83
C GLN A 373 -12.50 -7.96 20.04
N ASP A 374 -12.52 -7.50 18.79
CA ASP A 374 -13.74 -7.57 17.96
C ASP A 374 -14.13 -9.03 17.69
N PRO A 375 -15.39 -9.45 17.98
CA PRO A 375 -15.85 -10.82 17.74
C PRO A 375 -15.79 -11.27 16.27
N GLY A 376 -15.74 -10.35 15.31
CA GLY A 376 -15.49 -10.65 13.90
C GLY A 376 -14.01 -10.94 13.64
N ILE A 377 -13.10 -10.07 14.08
CA ILE A 377 -11.65 -10.27 13.96
C ILE A 377 -11.23 -11.59 14.64
N LEU A 378 -11.64 -11.81 15.89
CA LEU A 378 -11.40 -13.07 16.62
C LEU A 378 -11.99 -14.31 15.91
N ALA A 379 -13.09 -14.17 15.17
CA ALA A 379 -13.72 -15.28 14.44
C ALA A 379 -13.07 -15.57 13.08
N TYR A 380 -12.47 -14.58 12.41
CA TYR A 380 -12.01 -14.70 11.02
C TYR A 380 -10.49 -14.60 10.83
N ALA A 381 -9.77 -13.89 11.70
CA ALA A 381 -8.32 -13.79 11.66
C ALA A 381 -7.63 -14.99 12.35
N SER A 382 -6.32 -15.01 12.23
CA SER A 382 -5.40 -15.63 13.17
C SER A 382 -4.28 -14.62 13.42
N SER A 383 -3.97 -14.38 14.69
CA SER A 383 -2.83 -13.57 15.10
C SER A 383 -1.52 -14.30 14.81
N SER A 384 -0.45 -13.54 14.61
CA SER A 384 0.92 -14.04 14.40
C SER A 384 1.75 -13.84 15.67
N ASP A 385 1.28 -14.44 16.77
CA ASP A 385 1.73 -14.19 18.16
C ASP A 385 3.08 -14.80 18.55
#